data_AF-A0A938P453-F1
#
_entry.id   AF-A0A938P453-F1
#
_cell.length_a   1.000
_cell.length_b   1.000
_cell.length_c   1.000
_cell.angle_alpha   90.00
_cell.angle_beta   90.00
_cell.angle_gamma   90.00
#
_symmetry.space_group_name_H-M   'P 1'
#
loop_
_entity.id
_entity.type
_entity.pdbx_description
1 polymer ?
#
loop_
_entity_poly.entity_id
_entity_poly.type
_entity_poly.pdbx_seq_one_letter_code
_entity_poly.pdbx_strand_id
1 'polypeptide(L)' 'MKDWSWARRLLMNDGIVQDARLVLEPGQEQETTVTLDRRAFAFFDVAKQDWVVKSGSFRILVGSSAQTMHLEGRVST' A
#
# COMPACT_ATOMS: atom_id res chain seq x y z
N MET A 1 20.77 -15.94 -11.73
CA MET A 1 20.34 -14.53 -11.72
C MET A 1 18.92 -14.53 -11.15
N LYS A 2 18.67 -13.93 -9.97
CA LYS A 2 17.33 -13.98 -9.35
C LYS A 2 16.36 -13.17 -10.22
N ASP A 3 15.25 -13.79 -10.64
CA ASP A 3 14.17 -13.12 -11.32
C ASP A 3 13.34 -12.32 -10.30
N TRP A 4 13.29 -11.02 -10.51
CA TRP A 4 12.56 -10.04 -9.69
C TRP A 4 11.33 -9.50 -10.43
N SER A 5 10.82 -10.23 -11.43
CA SER A 5 9.64 -9.86 -12.23
C SER A 5 8.41 -9.54 -11.37
N TRP A 6 8.23 -10.22 -10.23
CA TRP A 6 7.15 -9.92 -9.27
C TRP A 6 7.33 -8.56 -8.57
N ALA A 7 8.57 -8.16 -8.26
CA ALA A 7 8.87 -6.87 -7.64
C ALA A 7 8.67 -5.72 -8.63
N ARG A 8 9.00 -5.91 -9.92
CA ARG A 8 8.67 -4.94 -10.98
C ARG A 8 7.17 -4.72 -11.13
N ARG A 9 6.35 -5.75 -10.88
CA ARG A 9 4.88 -5.65 -10.96
C ARG A 9 4.28 -4.85 -9.78
N LEU A 10 4.88 -4.95 -8.59
CA LEU A 10 4.49 -4.13 -7.44
C LEU A 10 4.90 -2.66 -7.62
N LEU A 11 6.11 -2.41 -8.15
CA LEU A 11 6.65 -1.06 -8.34
C LEU A 11 5.96 -0.27 -9.45
N MET A 12 5.22 -0.93 -10.35
CA MET A 12 4.42 -0.28 -11.40
C MET A 12 2.99 0.06 -10.96
N ASN A 13 2.58 -0.35 -9.75
CA ASN A 13 1.33 0.09 -9.14
C ASN A 13 1.72 1.19 -8.13
N ASP A 14 1.21 2.40 -8.30
CA ASP A 14 1.61 3.66 -7.61
C ASP A 14 1.42 3.67 -6.07
N GLY A 15 1.47 2.54 -5.36
CA GLY A 15 1.20 2.45 -3.92
C GLY A 15 2.24 1.65 -3.14
N ILE A 16 2.65 2.18 -1.99
CA ILE A 16 3.38 1.43 -0.96
C ILE A 16 2.42 0.41 -0.33
N VAL A 17 2.86 -0.85 -0.22
CA VAL A 17 2.12 -1.90 0.50
C VAL A 17 2.55 -1.88 1.96
N GLN A 18 1.59 -1.69 2.86
CA GLN A 18 1.74 -1.87 4.31
C GLN A 18 1.01 -3.16 4.72
N ASP A 19 1.60 -3.99 5.60
CA ASP A 19 0.96 -5.19 6.14
C ASP A 19 0.73 -5.11 7.66
N ALA A 20 -0.37 -5.69 8.12
CA ALA A 20 -0.63 -5.98 9.53
C ALA A 20 -0.97 -7.46 9.65
N ARG A 21 -0.35 -8.16 10.60
CA ARG A 21 -0.58 -9.58 10.84
C ARG A 21 -1.27 -9.78 12.17
N LEU A 22 -2.36 -10.53 12.15
CA LEU A 22 -3.14 -10.90 13.32
C LEU A 22 -3.16 -12.43 13.42
N VAL A 23 -3.10 -12.93 14.65
CA VAL A 23 -3.34 -14.34 14.95
C VAL A 23 -4.68 -14.40 15.67
N LEU A 24 -5.63 -15.16 15.11
CA LEU A 24 -7.00 -15.25 15.59
C LEU A 24 -7.33 -16.71 15.91
N GLU A 25 -8.01 -16.91 17.03
CA GLU A 25 -8.66 -18.18 17.34
C GLU A 25 -9.94 -18.37 16.48
N PRO A 26 -10.45 -19.61 16.33
CA PRO A 26 -11.69 -19.85 15.60
C PRO A 26 -12.86 -19.01 16.15
N GLY A 27 -13.50 -18.22 15.28
CA GLY A 27 -14.61 -17.34 15.63
C GLY A 27 -14.20 -16.02 16.30
N GLN A 28 -12.89 -15.77 16.46
CA GLN A 28 -12.39 -14.50 16.99
C GLN A 28 -12.34 -13.44 15.88
N GLU A 29 -12.80 -12.24 16.22
CA GLU A 29 -12.63 -11.03 15.42
C GLU A 29 -11.74 -10.05 16.17
N GLN A 30 -10.91 -9.30 15.43
CA GLN A 30 -10.04 -8.28 16.00
C GLN A 30 -9.91 -7.11 15.04
N GLU A 31 -9.93 -5.89 15.59
CA GLU A 31 -9.65 -4.67 14.84
C GLU A 31 -8.15 -4.38 14.82
N THR A 32 -7.66 -3.87 13.68
CA THR A 32 -6.29 -3.38 13.54
C THR A 32 -6.26 -2.08 12.79
N THR A 33 -5.25 -1.27 13.05
CA THR A 33 -5.03 0.01 12.38
C THR A 33 -3.72 -0.01 11.62
N VAL A 34 -3.78 0.27 10.32
CA VAL A 34 -2.61 0.51 9.48
C VAL A 34 -2.47 2.00 9.27
N THR A 35 -1.33 2.57 9.69
CA THR A 35 -1.06 3.99 9.51
C THR A 35 -0.41 4.24 8.16
N LEU A 36 -1.01 5.11 7.35
CA LEU A 36 -0.42 5.62 6.11
C LEU A 36 0.11 7.03 6.38
N ASP A 37 1.42 7.17 6.44
CA ASP A 37 2.06 8.47 6.61
C ASP A 37 2.21 9.21 5.27
N ARG A 38 2.78 10.42 5.30
CA ARG A 38 3.06 11.21 4.08
C ARG A 38 3.85 10.41 3.04
N ARG A 39 4.70 9.50 3.50
CA ARG A 39 5.59 8.70 2.65
C ARG A 39 4.80 7.74 1.78
N ALA A 40 3.70 7.18 2.30
CA ALA A 40 2.78 6.29 1.58
C ALA A 40 2.21 6.91 0.29
N PHE A 41 2.19 8.24 0.19
CA PHE A 41 1.65 9.01 -0.94
C PHE A 41 2.74 9.70 -1.79
N ALA A 42 4.03 9.42 -1.53
CA ALA A 42 5.15 10.11 -2.14
C ALA A 42 5.97 9.23 -3.09
N PHE A 43 6.40 9.82 -4.20
CA PHE A 43 7.36 9.22 -5.15
C PHE A 43 8.68 10.00 -5.12
N PHE A 44 9.77 9.35 -5.53
CA PHE A 44 11.07 10.01 -5.60
C PHE A 44 11.17 10.79 -6.90
N ASP A 45 11.28 12.11 -6.79
CA ASP A 45 11.53 12.99 -7.92
C ASP A 45 13.05 13.09 -8.12
N VAL A 46 13.56 12.46 -9.17
CA VAL A 46 15.00 12.41 -9.48
C VAL A 46 15.57 13.81 -9.74
N ALA A 47 14.78 14.71 -10.34
CA ALA A 47 15.24 16.07 -10.64
C ALA A 47 15.40 16.91 -9.37
N LYS A 48 14.53 16.69 -8.37
CA LYS A 48 14.60 17.36 -7.06
C LYS A 48 15.47 16.61 -6.05
N GLN A 49 15.84 15.37 -6.36
CA GLN A 49 16.50 14.43 -5.44
C GLN A 49 15.77 14.30 -4.09
N ASP A 50 14.43 14.32 -4.12
CA ASP A 50 13.60 14.35 -2.91
C ASP A 50 12.29 13.56 -3.11
N TRP A 51 11.64 13.24 -1.99
CA TRP A 51 10.35 12.55 -1.95
C TRP A 51 9.18 13.54 -1.98
N VAL A 52 8.49 13.56 -3.12
CA VAL A 52 7.39 14.49 -3.39
C VAL A 52 6.07 13.75 -3.29
N VAL A 53 5.12 14.31 -2.52
CA VAL A 53 3.75 13.81 -2.47
C VAL A 53 3.05 14.19 -3.77
N LYS A 54 2.47 13.21 -4.44
CA LYS A 54 1.59 13.46 -5.58
C LYS A 54 0.26 13.97 -5.03
N SER A 55 -0.16 15.16 -5.43
CA SER A 55 -1.49 15.69 -5.15
C SER A 55 -2.54 14.93 -5.97
N GLY A 56 -3.70 14.66 -5.38
CA GLY A 56 -4.81 14.01 -6.07
C GLY A 56 -5.55 12.97 -5.23
N SER A 57 -6.36 12.15 -5.88
CA SER A 57 -7.13 11.10 -5.21
C SER A 57 -6.43 9.74 -5.32
N PHE A 58 -6.22 9.10 -4.18
CA PHE A 58 -5.69 7.75 -4.07
C PHE A 58 -6.80 6.78 -3.69
N ARG A 59 -6.80 5.60 -4.33
CA ARG A 59 -7.63 4.47 -3.91
C ARG A 59 -6.86 3.68 -2.87
N ILE A 60 -7.50 3.44 -1.73
CA ILE A 60 -6.98 2.56 -0.68
C ILE A 60 -7.73 1.24 -0.80
N LEU A 61 -7.00 0.15 -1.00
CA LEU A 61 -7.57 -1.20 -1.15
C LEU A 61 -7.12 -2.05 0.04
N VAL A 62 -8.06 -2.72 0.70
CA VAL A 62 -7.77 -3.64 1.82
C VAL A 62 -8.19 -5.04 1.42
N GLY A 63 -7.28 -5.99 1.55
CA GLY A 63 -7.42 -7.33 1.03
C GLY A 63 -6.59 -8.34 1.81
N SER A 64 -6.92 -9.63 1.66
CA SER A 64 -6.12 -10.72 2.22
C SER A 64 -4.90 -11.07 1.38
N SER A 65 -4.84 -10.62 0.12
CA SER A 65 -3.70 -10.75 -0.77
C SER A 65 -3.72 -9.63 -1.81
N ALA A 66 -2.61 -9.41 -2.53
CA ALA A 66 -2.57 -8.43 -3.62
C ALA A 66 -3.52 -8.75 -4.79
N GLN A 67 -4.04 -9.97 -4.86
CA GLN A 67 -4.99 -10.41 -5.89
C GLN A 67 -6.44 -10.35 -5.40
N THR A 68 -6.66 -10.28 -4.08
CA THR A 68 -7.98 -10.39 -3.45
C THR A 68 -8.23 -9.20 -2.53
N MET A 69 -9.06 -8.26 -2.99
CA MET A 69 -9.48 -7.07 -2.24
C MET A 69 -10.91 -7.25 -1.73
N HIS A 70 -11.14 -6.87 -0.47
CA HIS A 70 -12.43 -6.96 0.20
C HIS A 70 -13.07 -5.59 0.41
N LEU A 71 -12.25 -4.55 0.58
CA LEU A 71 -12.70 -3.18 0.83
C LEU A 71 -11.96 -2.18 -0.07
N GLU A 72 -12.63 -1.07 -0.40
CA GLU A 72 -12.06 0.08 -1.11
C GLU A 72 -12.48 1.38 -0.42
N GLY A 73 -11.55 2.32 -0.32
CA GLY A 73 -11.79 3.71 0.08
C GLY A 73 -11.00 4.69 -0.79
N ARG A 74 -11.22 5.99 -0.58
CA ARG A 74 -10.46 7.05 -1.25
C ARG A 74 -9.94 8.08 -0.25
N VAL A 75 -8.74 8.58 -0.51
CA VAL A 75 -8.13 9.70 0.22
C VAL A 75 -7.67 10.74 -0.80
N SER A 76 -7.80 12.02 -0.47
CA SER A 76 -7.30 13.13 -1.28
C SER A 76 -6.14 13.82 -0.58
N THR A 77 -5.07 14.09 -1.33
CA THR A 77 -3.84 14.76 -0.87
C THR A 77 -3.66 16.13 -1.51
#